data_AF-A0AAU6Q0Z4-F1
#
_entry.id   AF-A0AAU6Q0Z4-F1
#
_cell.length_a   1.000
_cell.length_b   1.000
_cell.length_c   1.000
_cell.angle_alpha   90.00
_cell.angle_beta   90.00
_cell.angle_gamma   90.00
#
_symmetry.space_group_name_H-M   'P 1'
#
loop_
_entity.id
_entity.type
_entity.pdbx_description
1 polymer ?
#
loop_
_entity_poly.entity_id
_entity_poly.type
_entity_poly.pdbx_seq_one_letter_code
_entity_poly.pdbx_strand_id
1 'polypeptide(L)'
;MVAHVASDATSGQHPVRPAGGGLDLAVRFDAASTSGELGLKMFGSGVSGYYSGTYAWNGSETAQIQALASRREGGVIVQYRGKPCSLTPADPAAFLQALAARGVPVNG
;
A
#
# COMPACT_ATOMS: atom_id res chain seq x y z
N MET A 1 -39.00 3.45 -64.01
CA MET A 1 -38.57 2.09 -64.37
C MET A 1 -37.56 1.65 -63.31
N VAL A 2 -38.02 0.76 -62.42
CA VAL A 2 -37.33 -0.15 -61.43
C VAL A 2 -35.99 0.29 -60.81
N ALA A 3 -35.83 0.58 -59.50
CA ALA A 3 -36.13 -0.13 -58.23
C ALA A 3 -35.18 -1.31 -57.89
N HIS A 4 -34.46 -1.20 -56.76
CA HIS A 4 -34.08 -2.19 -55.71
C HIS A 4 -32.98 -1.54 -54.81
N VAL A 5 -33.18 -1.19 -53.51
CA VAL A 5 -33.35 -2.02 -52.27
C VAL A 5 -32.10 -2.90 -52.04
N ALA A 6 -31.40 -3.01 -50.91
CA ALA A 6 -31.37 -2.54 -49.51
C ALA A 6 -29.91 -2.82 -49.00
N SER A 7 -29.37 -2.32 -47.88
CA SER A 7 -29.75 -2.69 -46.50
C SER A 7 -29.05 -1.82 -45.47
N ASP A 8 -29.84 -1.56 -44.42
CA ASP A 8 -29.52 -0.99 -43.12
C ASP A 8 -28.59 -1.91 -42.30
N ALA A 9 -27.69 -1.32 -41.52
CA ALA A 9 -27.26 -1.87 -40.25
C ALA A 9 -26.75 -0.72 -39.35
N THR A 10 -27.72 -0.04 -38.73
CA THR A 10 -27.57 0.53 -37.40
C THR A 10 -26.89 -0.49 -36.47
N SER A 11 -25.68 -0.19 -36.00
CA SER A 11 -25.15 -0.83 -34.78
C SER A 11 -24.75 0.29 -33.82
N GLY A 12 -25.61 0.48 -32.82
CA GLY A 12 -25.38 1.42 -31.75
C GLY A 12 -24.20 0.99 -30.91
N GLN A 13 -23.20 1.85 -30.79
CA GLN A 13 -22.29 1.82 -29.65
C GLN A 13 -22.79 2.79 -28.60
N HIS A 14 -23.55 2.17 -27.70
CA HIS A 14 -24.02 2.66 -26.42
C HIS A 14 -22.87 3.37 -25.67
N PRO A 15 -23.09 4.58 -25.12
CA PRO A 15 -22.13 5.16 -24.19
C PRO A 15 -21.97 4.18 -23.03
N VAL A 16 -20.77 3.61 -22.91
CA VAL A 16 -20.39 2.78 -21.77
C VAL A 16 -20.56 3.60 -20.50
N ARG A 17 -21.70 3.44 -19.83
CA ARG A 17 -21.85 3.84 -18.43
C ARG A 17 -21.00 2.88 -17.63
N PRO A 18 -19.98 3.32 -16.88
CA PRO A 18 -19.41 2.47 -15.85
C PRO A 18 -20.42 2.41 -14.70
N ALA A 19 -21.36 1.46 -14.79
CA ALA A 19 -22.10 0.97 -13.64
C ALA A 19 -21.30 -0.22 -13.08
N GLY A 20 -20.29 0.10 -12.28
CA GLY A 20 -19.52 -0.87 -11.52
C GLY A 20 -19.18 -0.23 -10.19
N GLY A 21 -19.91 -0.60 -9.14
CA GLY A 21 -19.50 -0.35 -7.77
C GLY A 21 -18.19 -1.08 -7.51
N GLY A 22 -17.08 -0.45 -7.84
CA GLY A 22 -15.77 -0.85 -7.34
C GLY A 22 -15.72 -0.34 -5.91
N LEU A 23 -15.66 -1.26 -4.95
CA LEU A 23 -15.33 -0.91 -3.58
C LEU A 23 -14.15 0.06 -3.61
N ASP A 24 -14.36 1.30 -3.16
CA ASP A 24 -13.29 2.24 -2.82
C ASP A 24 -12.62 1.74 -1.53
N LEU A 25 -12.06 0.54 -1.66
CA LEU A 25 -11.21 -0.15 -0.73
C LEU A 25 -9.83 -0.24 -1.37
N ALA A 26 -9.44 0.84 -2.07
CA ALA A 26 -8.06 1.07 -2.43
C ALA A 26 -7.30 0.95 -1.12
N VAL A 27 -6.53 -0.14 -0.98
CA VAL A 27 -5.58 -0.29 0.11
C VAL A 27 -4.71 0.95 0.02
N ARG A 28 -4.95 1.93 0.89
CA ARG A 28 -4.06 3.09 1.01
C ARG A 28 -2.74 2.54 1.49
N PHE A 29 -1.84 2.47 0.52
CA PHE A 29 -0.47 2.09 0.71
C PHE A 29 0.27 3.41 0.63
N ASP A 30 0.75 3.91 1.76
CA ASP A 30 1.66 5.03 1.85
C ASP A 30 2.90 4.58 2.62
N ALA A 31 4.03 5.21 2.34
CA ALA A 31 5.30 4.88 2.95
C ALA A 31 6.03 6.14 3.40
N ALA A 32 6.72 6.05 4.54
CA ALA A 32 7.52 7.16 5.03
C ALA A 32 8.77 6.66 5.74
N SER A 33 9.86 7.42 5.61
CA SER A 33 10.97 7.30 6.54
C SER A 33 10.46 7.59 7.95
N THR A 34 11.05 6.95 8.96
CA THR A 34 10.73 7.27 10.35
C THR A 34 11.99 7.38 11.18
N SER A 35 11.96 8.27 12.17
CA SER A 35 12.93 8.33 13.25
C SER A 35 12.47 7.57 14.52
N GLY A 36 11.31 6.92 14.47
CA GLY A 36 10.77 6.17 15.60
C GLY A 36 11.47 4.82 15.80
N GLU A 37 11.26 4.24 16.99
CA GLU A 37 11.90 2.99 17.42
C GLU A 37 10.89 1.96 17.94
N LEU A 38 11.15 0.68 17.69
CA LEU A 38 10.45 -0.43 18.30
C LEU A 38 10.73 -0.53 19.81
N GLY A 39 9.67 -0.45 20.61
CA GLY A 39 9.70 -0.66 22.06
C GLY A 39 9.49 -2.12 22.47
N LEU A 40 8.72 -2.33 23.55
CA LEU A 40 8.43 -3.67 24.08
C LEU A 40 7.57 -4.49 23.11
N LYS A 41 7.88 -5.78 22.98
CA LYS A 41 7.04 -6.72 22.24
C LYS A 41 5.75 -6.99 23.01
N MET A 42 4.62 -6.72 22.38
CA MET A 42 3.29 -6.95 22.94
C MET A 42 2.75 -8.32 22.51
N PHE A 43 2.89 -8.67 21.23
CA PHE A 43 2.38 -9.93 20.66
C PHE A 43 3.26 -10.42 19.49
N GLY A 44 3.18 -11.71 19.14
CA GLY A 44 3.72 -12.27 17.89
C GLY A 44 4.85 -13.29 18.03
N SER A 45 5.29 -13.85 16.90
CA SER A 45 6.31 -14.91 16.84
C SER A 45 7.72 -14.36 16.94
N GLY A 46 8.64 -15.09 17.57
CA GLY A 46 10.07 -14.75 17.56
C GLY A 46 10.76 -15.44 16.39
N VAL A 47 10.95 -14.73 15.27
CA VAL A 47 11.86 -15.19 14.21
C VAL A 47 13.28 -14.76 14.61
N SER A 48 14.23 -15.70 14.67
CA SER A 48 15.59 -15.37 15.07
C SER A 48 16.20 -14.34 14.12
N GLY A 49 16.84 -13.31 14.69
CA GLY A 49 17.38 -12.18 13.93
C GLY A 49 16.34 -11.17 13.43
N TYR A 50 15.06 -11.33 13.75
CA TYR A 50 13.99 -10.43 13.33
C TYR A 50 13.05 -10.05 14.49
N TYR A 51 12.67 -8.79 14.50
CA TYR A 51 11.53 -8.26 15.20
C TYR A 51 10.28 -8.53 14.36
N SER A 52 9.62 -9.65 14.65
CA SER A 52 8.32 -10.00 14.08
C SER A 52 7.22 -9.94 15.15
N GLY A 53 6.10 -9.28 14.84
CA GLY A 53 4.94 -9.16 15.74
C GLY A 53 4.49 -7.73 15.99
N THR A 54 3.69 -7.53 17.03
CA THR A 54 3.22 -6.20 17.46
C THR A 54 4.10 -5.69 18.58
N TYR A 55 4.61 -4.47 18.43
CA TYR A 55 5.47 -3.79 19.39
C TYR A 55 4.85 -2.47 19.82
N ALA A 56 5.14 -2.04 21.04
CA ALA A 56 4.99 -0.65 21.41
C ALA A 56 5.85 0.21 20.45
N TRP A 57 5.36 1.40 20.09
CA TRP A 57 6.04 2.29 19.16
C TRP A 57 6.46 3.57 19.86
N ASN A 58 7.75 3.90 19.76
CA ASN A 58 8.32 5.14 20.28
C ASN A 58 8.41 6.15 19.12
N GLY A 59 7.27 6.61 18.64
CA GLY A 59 7.15 7.60 17.57
C GLY A 59 5.78 8.27 17.60
N SER A 60 5.59 9.30 16.78
CA SER A 60 4.36 10.12 16.79
C SER A 60 3.20 9.49 16.01
N GLU A 61 3.48 8.46 15.22
CA GLU A 61 2.57 7.92 14.22
C GLU A 61 1.49 7.01 14.83
N THR A 62 1.81 6.30 15.91
CA THR A 62 0.93 5.31 16.56
C THR A 62 1.47 4.91 17.94
N ALA A 63 0.60 4.38 18.82
CA ALA A 63 1.05 3.79 20.09
C ALA A 63 1.66 2.38 19.93
N GLN A 64 1.29 1.67 18.86
CA GLN A 64 1.76 0.33 18.55
C GLN A 64 1.89 0.10 17.06
N ILE A 65 2.85 -0.74 16.66
CA ILE A 65 3.17 -1.00 15.26
C ILE A 65 3.35 -2.49 15.01
N GLN A 66 3.00 -2.96 13.81
CA GLN A 66 3.48 -4.27 13.35
C GLN A 66 4.94 -4.13 12.93
N ALA A 67 5.78 -5.09 13.29
CA ALA A 67 7.17 -5.12 12.89
C ALA A 67 7.44 -6.35 12.03
N LEU A 68 8.14 -6.10 10.92
CA LEU A 68 8.88 -7.09 10.14
C LEU A 68 10.26 -6.48 9.87
N ALA A 69 11.02 -6.31 10.96
CA ALA A 69 12.26 -5.54 10.97
C ALA A 69 13.42 -6.36 11.51
N SER A 70 14.64 -6.11 11.05
CA SER A 70 15.89 -6.71 11.57
C SER A 70 16.57 -5.80 12.60
N ARG A 71 16.16 -4.54 12.70
CA ARG A 71 16.63 -3.55 13.69
C ARG A 71 15.43 -2.85 14.34
N ARG A 72 15.65 -2.20 15.48
CA ARG A 72 14.59 -1.45 16.18
C ARG A 72 14.34 -0.06 15.61
N GLU A 73 15.34 0.52 14.95
CA GLU A 73 15.35 1.90 14.45
C GLU A 73 15.79 1.96 12.97
N GLY A 74 15.70 3.15 12.38
CA GLY A 74 16.23 3.43 11.03
C GLY A 74 15.45 2.73 9.91
N GLY A 75 14.14 2.55 10.10
CA GLY A 75 13.26 1.85 9.19
C GLY A 75 12.39 2.76 8.32
N VAL A 76 11.48 2.11 7.60
CA VAL A 76 10.38 2.72 6.85
C VAL A 76 9.08 2.23 7.46
N ILE A 77 8.14 3.13 7.69
CA ILE A 77 6.75 2.77 8.00
C ILE A 77 5.99 2.67 6.69
N VAL A 78 5.31 1.55 6.47
CA VAL A 78 4.33 1.39 5.40
C VAL A 78 2.94 1.16 5.99
N GLN A 79 1.93 1.74 5.36
CA GLN A 79 0.54 1.42 5.68
C GLN A 79 0.08 0.21 4.87
N TYR A 80 -0.28 -0.87 5.56
CA TYR A 80 -0.85 -2.05 4.93
C TYR A 80 -2.23 -2.34 5.51
N ARG A 81 -3.26 -2.29 4.66
CA ARG A 81 -4.67 -2.51 5.06
C ARG A 81 -5.07 -1.64 6.27
N GLY A 82 -4.63 -0.38 6.28
CA GLY A 82 -4.91 0.58 7.35
C GLY A 82 -4.16 0.35 8.66
N LYS A 83 -3.10 -0.47 8.66
CA LYS A 83 -2.25 -0.70 9.83
C LYS A 83 -0.80 -0.35 9.52
N PRO A 84 -0.12 0.41 10.41
CA PRO A 84 1.28 0.75 10.21
C PRO A 84 2.15 -0.48 10.45
N CYS A 85 3.12 -0.67 9.55
CA CYS A 85 4.09 -1.74 9.60
C CYS A 85 5.50 -1.16 9.44
N SER A 86 6.39 -1.42 10.40
CA SER A 86 7.79 -1.03 10.36
C SER A 86 8.63 -2.11 9.66
N LEU A 87 9.42 -1.65 8.68
CA LEU A 87 10.35 -2.44 7.89
C LEU A 87 11.75 -1.84 8.00
N THR A 88 12.79 -2.67 7.94
CA THR A 88 14.18 -2.20 7.84
C THR A 88 14.83 -2.73 6.57
N PRO A 89 14.46 -2.18 5.40
CA PRO A 89 15.12 -2.50 4.14
C PRO A 89 16.61 -2.15 4.22
N ALA A 90 17.44 -2.89 3.47
CA ALA A 90 18.90 -2.66 3.45
C ALA A 90 19.27 -1.25 2.97
N ASP A 91 18.46 -0.71 2.04
CA ASP A 91 18.54 0.67 1.56
C ASP A 91 17.14 1.32 1.65
N PRO A 92 16.86 2.10 2.70
CA PRO A 92 15.58 2.78 2.88
C PRO A 92 15.25 3.76 1.75
N ALA A 93 16.24 4.48 1.23
CA ALA A 93 16.02 5.49 0.20
C ALA A 93 15.65 4.83 -1.13
N ALA A 94 16.40 3.81 -1.55
CA ALA A 94 16.10 3.05 -2.78
C ALA A 94 14.75 2.32 -2.66
N PHE A 95 14.41 1.82 -1.46
CA PHE A 95 13.12 1.20 -1.22
C PHE A 95 11.96 2.18 -1.41
N LEU A 96 12.05 3.39 -0.82
CA LEU A 96 11.04 4.43 -0.98
C LEU A 96 10.92 4.91 -2.44
N GLN A 97 12.04 5.09 -3.14
CA GLN A 97 12.03 5.41 -4.57
C GLN A 97 11.31 4.32 -5.39
N ALA A 98 11.55 3.04 -5.09
CA ALA A 98 10.91 1.92 -5.77
C ALA A 98 9.40 1.83 -5.46
N LEU A 99 8.94 2.34 -4.31
CA LEU A 99 7.52 2.47 -4.00
C LEU A 99 6.89 3.65 -4.75
N ALA A 100 7.53 4.82 -4.72
CA ALA A 100 7.09 6.01 -5.46
C ALA A 100 6.94 5.73 -6.96
N ALA A 101 7.91 5.01 -7.56
CA ALA A 101 7.87 4.60 -8.96
C ALA A 101 6.66 3.70 -9.31
N ARG A 102 6.05 3.05 -8.31
CA ARG A 102 4.84 2.21 -8.46
C ARG A 102 3.55 2.95 -8.12
N GLY A 103 3.61 4.27 -7.87
CA GLY A 103 2.45 5.09 -7.55
C GLY A 103 2.03 5.07 -6.09
N VAL A 104 2.90 4.57 -5.19
CA VAL A 104 2.68 4.64 -3.73
C VAL A 104 3.06 6.04 -3.24
N PRO A 105 2.17 6.78 -2.56
CA PRO A 105 2.53 8.03 -1.91
C PRO A 105 3.67 7.82 -0.90
N VAL A 106 4.72 8.63 -1.04
CA VAL A 106 5.86 8.63 -0.12
C VAL A 106 5.93 9.97 0.60
N ASN A 107 5.95 9.94 1.93
CA ASN A 107 6.11 11.13 2.77
C ASN A 107 7.53 11.14 3.37
N GLY A 108 8.17 12.30 3.31
CA GLY A 108 9.55 12.51 3.76
C GLY A 108 9.65 12.96 5.20
#